data_AF-A0A8S0RYF5-F1
#
_entry.id   AF-A0A8S0RYF5-F1
#
_cell.length_a   1.000
_cell.length_b   1.000
_cell.length_c   1.000
_cell.angle_alpha   90.00
_cell.angle_beta   90.00
_cell.angle_gamma   90.00
#
_symmetry.space_group_name_H-M   'P 1'
#
loop_
_entity.id
_entity.type
_entity.pdbx_description
1 polymer ?
#
loop_
_entity_poly.entity_id
_entity_poly.type
_entity_poly.pdbx_seq_one_letter_code
_entity_poly.pdbx_strand_id
1 'polypeptide(L)'
;MCLNVYNLYNKVVRNALVLEVIKPFSDIIPHLLFHTGFFEGKGISDKDALKPLVVKMTPKLSQQNNVGDCGIYVIKYAQYFINGMLNETPKSSNVPYLRRNLAAQLYAYGKKKQEDEYDTDNEWVSKEME
;
A
#
# COMPACT_ATOMS: atom_id res chain seq x y z
N MET A 1 -9.86 -11.21 -6.30
CA MET A 1 -9.11 -10.24 -5.46
C MET A 1 -7.88 -10.91 -4.86
N CYS A 2 -6.83 -10.18 -4.52
CA CYS A 2 -5.60 -10.74 -3.93
C CYS A 2 -5.02 -9.84 -2.84
N LEU A 3 -4.30 -10.44 -1.90
CA LEU A 3 -3.58 -9.73 -0.85
C LEU A 3 -2.09 -9.70 -1.20
N ASN A 4 -1.58 -8.53 -1.58
CA ASN A 4 -0.15 -8.36 -1.86
C ASN A 4 0.61 -8.07 -0.56
N VAL A 5 1.63 -8.87 -0.28
CA VAL A 5 2.43 -8.77 0.93
C VAL A 5 3.84 -8.35 0.56
N TYR A 6 4.32 -7.28 1.20
CA TYR A 6 5.70 -6.82 1.08
C TYR A 6 6.45 -7.09 2.39
N ASN A 7 7.48 -7.94 2.32
CA ASN A 7 8.35 -8.25 3.45
C ASN A 7 9.74 -7.64 3.23
N LEU A 8 10.10 -6.67 4.08
CA LEU A 8 11.37 -5.95 4.05
C LEU A 8 12.59 -6.82 4.37
N TYR A 9 12.40 -7.89 5.16
CA TYR A 9 13.46 -8.76 5.65
C TYR A 9 13.33 -10.16 5.04
N ASN A 10 13.73 -10.29 3.78
CA ASN A 10 13.61 -11.55 3.06
C ASN A 10 14.80 -12.50 3.37
N LYS A 11 14.85 -13.01 4.59
CA LYS A 11 15.43 -14.35 4.82
C LYS A 11 14.30 -15.34 4.57
N VAL A 12 14.50 -16.35 3.72
CA VAL A 12 13.49 -17.35 3.30
C VAL A 12 12.68 -17.93 4.47
N VAL A 13 13.33 -18.16 5.62
CA VAL A 13 12.72 -18.62 6.88
C VAL A 13 11.61 -17.69 7.40
N ARG A 14 11.65 -16.39 7.10
CA ARG A 14 10.65 -15.41 7.54
C ARG A 14 9.41 -15.36 6.63
N ASN A 15 9.46 -15.81 5.38
CA ASN A 15 8.30 -15.76 4.50
C ASN A 15 7.22 -16.75 4.92
N ALA A 16 7.58 -17.95 5.37
CA ALA A 16 6.62 -18.93 5.90
C ALA A 16 5.89 -18.37 7.13
N LEU A 17 6.61 -17.79 8.08
CA LEU A 17 6.03 -17.15 9.27
C LEU A 17 5.13 -15.97 8.89
N VAL A 18 5.54 -15.14 7.93
CA VAL A 18 4.69 -14.05 7.42
C VAL A 18 3.42 -14.61 6.79
N LEU A 19 3.49 -15.68 6.01
CA LEU A 19 2.31 -16.30 5.40
C LEU A 19 1.35 -16.88 6.45
N GLU A 20 1.88 -17.49 7.52
CA GLU A 20 1.06 -17.97 8.64
C GLU A 20 0.32 -16.81 9.34
N VAL A 21 1.02 -15.69 9.58
CA VAL A 21 0.42 -14.48 10.18
C VAL A 21 -0.60 -13.84 9.25
N ILE A 22 -0.38 -13.88 7.94
CA ILE A 22 -1.27 -13.26 6.94
C ILE A 22 -2.51 -14.11 6.64
N LYS A 23 -2.46 -15.42 6.85
CA LYS A 23 -3.56 -16.33 6.53
C LYS A 23 -4.92 -15.90 7.14
N PRO A 24 -5.03 -15.55 8.43
CA PRO A 24 -6.31 -15.07 8.99
C PRO A 24 -6.84 -13.82 8.29
N PHE A 25 -5.96 -12.91 7.85
CA PHE A 25 -6.35 -11.70 7.11
C PHE A 25 -6.90 -12.04 5.74
N SER A 26 -6.27 -13.01 5.07
CA SER A 26 -6.73 -13.53 3.79
C SER A 26 -8.16 -14.05 3.83
N ASP A 27 -8.54 -14.66 4.96
CA ASP A 27 -9.87 -15.20 5.19
C ASP A 27 -10.86 -14.10 5.62
N ILE A 28 -10.51 -13.24 6.60
CA ILE A 28 -11.46 -12.30 7.21
C ILE A 28 -11.80 -11.08 6.34
N ILE A 29 -10.85 -10.58 5.54
CA ILE A 29 -11.04 -9.36 4.73
C ILE A 29 -12.22 -9.53 3.73
N PRO A 30 -12.32 -10.62 2.96
CA PRO A 30 -13.48 -10.90 2.12
C PRO A 30 -14.82 -10.81 2.87
N HIS A 31 -14.91 -11.39 4.08
CA HIS A 31 -16.12 -11.33 4.90
C HIS A 31 -16.47 -9.90 5.31
N LEU A 32 -15.47 -9.12 5.76
CA LEU A 32 -15.67 -7.72 6.12
C LEU A 32 -16.17 -6.89 4.93
N LEU A 33 -15.58 -7.07 3.75
CA LEU A 33 -16.00 -6.39 2.53
C LEU A 33 -17.41 -6.81 2.09
N PHE A 34 -17.75 -8.09 2.21
CA PHE A 34 -19.08 -8.58 1.91
C PHE A 34 -20.15 -7.94 2.80
N HIS A 35 -19.93 -7.92 4.11
CA HIS A 35 -20.91 -7.37 5.06
C HIS A 35 -21.01 -5.85 5.05
N THR A 36 -20.06 -5.13 4.46
CA THR A 36 -20.16 -3.67 4.24
C THR A 36 -20.83 -3.31 2.92
N GLY A 37 -21.31 -4.29 2.14
CA GLY A 37 -21.94 -4.04 0.83
C GLY A 37 -20.95 -3.71 -0.28
N PHE A 38 -19.63 -3.91 -0.07
CA PHE A 38 -18.59 -3.51 -1.04
C PHE A 38 -18.77 -4.16 -2.44
N PHE A 39 -19.41 -5.32 -2.51
CA PHE A 39 -19.61 -6.07 -3.76
C PHE A 39 -20.96 -5.81 -4.43
N GLU A 40 -21.85 -5.03 -3.83
CA GLU A 40 -23.14 -4.68 -4.42
C GLU A 40 -22.94 -3.99 -5.77
N GLY A 41 -23.69 -4.43 -6.79
CA GLY A 41 -23.58 -3.90 -8.15
C GLY A 41 -22.32 -4.30 -8.92
N LYS A 42 -21.38 -5.06 -8.34
CA LYS A 42 -20.14 -5.49 -9.02
C LYS A 42 -20.25 -6.80 -9.80
N GLY A 43 -21.43 -7.42 -9.82
CA GLY A 43 -21.67 -8.69 -10.54
C GLY A 43 -20.88 -9.89 -10.01
N ILE A 44 -20.43 -9.83 -8.75
CA ILE A 44 -19.68 -10.90 -8.08
C ILE A 44 -20.69 -11.73 -7.27
N SER A 45 -20.65 -13.06 -7.42
CA SER A 45 -21.50 -13.94 -6.63
C SER A 45 -21.07 -13.96 -5.16
N ASP A 46 -22.01 -14.17 -4.22
CA ASP A 46 -21.69 -14.29 -2.80
C ASP A 46 -20.61 -15.33 -2.52
N LYS A 47 -20.70 -16.47 -3.22
CA LYS A 47 -19.70 -17.54 -3.15
C LYS A 47 -18.31 -17.04 -3.56
N ASP A 48 -18.21 -16.20 -4.58
CA ASP A 48 -16.92 -15.65 -5.04
C ASP A 48 -16.44 -14.49 -4.16
N ALA A 49 -17.36 -13.69 -3.61
CA ALA A 49 -17.08 -12.58 -2.71
C ALA A 49 -16.49 -13.05 -1.37
N LEU A 50 -16.91 -14.21 -0.88
CA LEU A 50 -16.47 -14.78 0.40
C LEU A 50 -15.23 -15.68 0.28
N LYS A 51 -14.70 -15.92 -0.93
CA LYS A 51 -13.49 -16.73 -1.09
C LYS A 51 -12.28 -16.03 -0.44
N PRO A 52 -11.41 -16.80 0.25
CA PRO A 52 -10.14 -16.28 0.73
C PRO A 52 -9.34 -15.58 -0.36
N LEU A 53 -8.65 -14.51 0.02
CA LEU A 53 -7.77 -13.81 -0.91
C LEU A 53 -6.60 -14.67 -1.36
N VAL A 54 -6.21 -14.54 -2.62
CA VAL A 54 -4.94 -15.13 -3.05
C VAL A 54 -3.82 -14.28 -2.47
N VAL A 55 -3.03 -14.84 -1.55
CA VAL A 55 -1.87 -14.16 -0.97
C VAL A 55 -0.70 -14.20 -1.96
N LYS A 56 -0.16 -13.03 -2.29
CA LYS A 56 0.98 -12.88 -3.21
C LYS A 56 2.13 -12.17 -2.50
N MET A 57 3.23 -12.89 -2.34
CA MET A 57 4.48 -12.26 -1.88
C MET A 57 5.06 -11.43 -3.02
N THR A 58 5.33 -10.16 -2.76
CA THR A 58 5.92 -9.26 -3.76
C THR A 58 7.37 -9.69 -4.04
N PRO A 59 7.76 -9.86 -5.31
CA PRO A 59 9.12 -10.25 -5.67
C PRO A 59 10.17 -9.19 -5.30
N LYS A 60 11.43 -9.63 -5.25
CA LYS A 60 12.64 -8.96 -4.73
C LYS A 60 12.74 -7.45 -5.05
N LEU A 61 12.17 -6.60 -4.21
CA LEU A 61 12.48 -5.17 -4.15
C LEU A 61 13.75 -4.93 -3.33
N SER A 62 14.27 -3.69 -3.37
CA SER A 62 15.39 -3.28 -2.52
C SER A 62 15.11 -3.66 -1.07
N GLN A 63 16.02 -4.42 -0.47
CA GLN A 63 15.90 -4.86 0.91
C GLN A 63 16.52 -3.83 1.84
N GLN A 64 15.96 -3.72 3.03
CA GLN A 64 16.52 -2.87 4.07
C GLN A 64 17.71 -3.61 4.73
N ASN A 65 18.86 -2.96 4.76
CA ASN A 65 20.08 -3.47 5.41
C ASN A 65 20.44 -2.75 6.71
N ASN A 66 19.67 -1.74 7.11
CA ASN A 66 19.89 -0.94 8.32
C ASN A 66 18.69 -0.99 9.27
N VAL A 67 18.84 -0.40 10.45
CA VAL A 67 17.75 -0.22 11.43
C VAL A 67 17.13 1.17 11.22
N GLY A 68 15.80 1.27 11.16
CA GLY A 68 15.08 2.56 11.20
C GLY A 68 14.52 3.12 9.89
N ASP A 69 14.81 2.51 8.74
CA ASP A 69 14.30 2.99 7.43
C ASP A 69 13.12 2.19 6.87
N CYS A 70 12.55 1.25 7.63
CA CYS A 70 11.46 0.37 7.18
C CYS A 70 10.29 1.16 6.56
N GLY A 71 9.93 2.30 7.14
CA GLY A 71 8.89 3.19 6.62
C GLY A 71 9.17 3.73 5.22
N ILE A 72 10.42 4.13 4.92
CA ILE A 72 10.77 4.65 3.58
C ILE A 72 10.64 3.57 2.52
N TYR A 73 11.04 2.34 2.84
CA TYR A 73 10.89 1.22 1.91
C TYR A 73 9.42 0.84 1.69
N VAL A 74 8.58 0.86 2.74
CA VAL A 74 7.13 0.63 2.60
C VAL A 74 6.48 1.72 1.75
N ILE A 75 6.80 2.99 1.98
CA ILE A 75 6.27 4.11 1.19
C ILE A 75 6.69 3.97 -0.28
N LYS A 76 7.94 3.63 -0.55
CA LYS A 76 8.40 3.42 -1.92
C LYS A 76 7.72 2.24 -2.57
N TYR A 77 7.57 1.13 -1.86
CA TYR A 77 6.79 0.00 -2.34
C TYR A 77 5.37 0.44 -2.73
N ALA A 78 4.67 1.17 -1.86
CA ALA A 78 3.34 1.66 -2.14
C ALA A 78 3.32 2.57 -3.40
N GLN A 79 4.30 3.46 -3.54
CA GLN A 79 4.42 4.32 -4.73
C GLN A 79 4.58 3.51 -6.03
N TYR A 80 5.47 2.51 -6.06
CA TYR A 80 5.64 1.67 -7.26
C TYR A 80 4.42 0.78 -7.50
N PHE A 81 3.81 0.26 -6.42
CA PHE A 81 2.62 -0.59 -6.50
C PHE A 81 1.43 0.16 -7.10
N ILE A 82 1.13 1.36 -6.60
CA ILE A 82 0.01 2.19 -7.06
C ILE A 82 0.16 2.57 -8.53
N ASN A 83 1.39 2.83 -8.98
CA ASN A 83 1.66 3.21 -10.37
C ASN A 83 1.87 2.00 -11.31
N GLY A 84 1.76 0.75 -10.83
CA GLY A 84 1.99 -0.44 -11.65
C GLY A 84 3.46 -0.65 -12.07
N MET A 85 4.41 0.03 -11.42
CA MET A 85 5.83 0.09 -11.79
C MET A 85 6.71 -0.84 -10.93
N LEU A 86 6.16 -1.91 -10.34
CA LEU A 86 6.93 -2.80 -9.46
C LEU A 86 8.17 -3.39 -10.13
N ASN A 87 8.10 -3.67 -11.43
CA ASN A 87 9.20 -4.23 -12.22
C ASN A 87 10.37 -3.25 -12.43
N GLU A 88 10.13 -1.96 -12.23
CA GLU A 88 11.10 -0.88 -12.40
C GLU A 88 11.77 -0.49 -11.07
N THR A 89 11.41 -1.15 -9.98
CA THR A 89 11.92 -0.80 -8.66
C THR A 89 13.45 -1.00 -8.59
N PRO A 90 14.22 0.04 -8.23
CA PRO A 90 15.67 -0.07 -8.11
C PRO A 90 16.09 -1.14 -7.10
N LYS A 91 17.15 -1.88 -7.42
CA LYS A 91 17.73 -2.88 -6.50
C LYS A 91 18.40 -2.24 -5.27
N SER A 92 18.85 -1.00 -5.40
CA SER A 92 19.43 -0.18 -4.34
C SER A 92 18.76 1.19 -4.32
N SER A 93 18.58 1.74 -3.12
CA SER A 93 17.90 3.01 -2.90
C SER A 93 18.81 3.95 -2.13
N ASN A 94 18.93 5.21 -2.57
CA ASN A 94 19.59 6.26 -1.80
C ASN A 94 18.64 6.76 -0.70
N VAL A 95 18.55 6.00 0.39
CA VAL A 95 17.57 6.23 1.45
C VAL A 95 17.66 7.64 2.08
N PRO A 96 18.85 8.21 2.35
CA PRO A 96 18.94 9.60 2.82
C PRO A 96 18.32 10.61 1.85
N TYR A 97 18.57 10.46 0.56
CA TYR A 97 17.92 11.31 -0.45
C TYR A 97 16.41 11.11 -0.46
N LEU A 98 15.94 9.86 -0.47
CA LEU A 98 14.51 9.55 -0.48
C LEU A 98 13.77 10.13 0.73
N ARG A 99 14.39 10.08 1.93
CA ARG A 99 13.84 10.65 3.15
C ARG A 99 13.71 12.17 3.06
N ARG A 100 14.76 12.86 2.57
CA ARG A 100 14.71 14.32 2.36
C ARG A 100 13.70 14.72 1.30
N ASN A 101 13.64 13.97 0.20
CA ASN A 101 12.68 14.21 -0.87
C ASN A 101 11.24 14.05 -0.38
N LEU A 102 10.95 12.99 0.39
CA LEU A 102 9.64 12.77 0.98
C LEU A 102 9.27 13.92 1.94
N ALA A 103 10.19 14.34 2.81
CA ALA A 103 9.97 15.45 3.72
C ALA A 103 9.66 16.76 2.97
N ALA A 104 10.41 17.06 1.91
CA ALA A 104 10.18 18.23 1.06
C ALA A 104 8.82 18.16 0.36
N GLN A 105 8.43 16.99 -0.16
CA GLN A 105 7.13 16.79 -0.81
C GLN A 105 5.96 16.96 0.17
N LEU A 106 6.05 16.37 1.37
CA LEU A 106 5.04 16.51 2.41
C LEU A 106 4.91 17.97 2.89
N TYR A 107 6.04 18.66 3.06
CA TYR A 107 6.03 20.08 3.43
C TYR A 107 5.38 20.95 2.35
N ALA A 108 5.79 20.78 1.09
CA ALA A 108 5.24 21.54 -0.03
C ALA A 108 3.74 21.29 -0.20
N TYR A 109 3.30 20.04 -0.05
CA TYR A 109 1.88 19.68 -0.09
C TYR A 109 1.10 20.31 1.06
N GLY A 110 1.62 20.24 2.29
CA GLY A 110 1.00 20.88 3.45
C GLY A 110 0.93 22.39 3.33
N LYS A 111 1.97 23.02 2.76
CA LYS A 111 1.97 24.47 2.48
C LYS A 111 0.92 24.87 1.46
N LYS A 112 0.85 24.14 0.35
CA LYS A 112 -0.20 24.34 -0.65
C LYS A 112 -1.59 24.22 -0.02
N LYS A 113 -1.83 23.21 0.84
CA LYS A 113 -3.10 23.06 1.54
C LYS A 113 -3.48 24.28 2.39
N GLN A 114 -2.50 24.90 3.04
CA GLN A 114 -2.71 26.11 3.85
C GLN A 114 -3.03 27.33 2.97
N GLU A 115 -2.34 27.49 1.85
CA GLU A 115 -2.51 28.63 0.93
C GLU A 115 -3.83 28.56 0.16
N ASP A 116 -4.25 27.35 -0.23
CA ASP A 116 -5.49 27.09 -0.95
C ASP A 116 -6.71 26.92 -0.01
N GLU A 117 -6.55 27.20 1.30
CA GLU A 117 -7.61 27.14 2.32
C GLU A 117 -8.44 25.85 2.31
N TYR A 118 -7.77 24.69 2.19
CA TYR A 118 -8.48 23.40 2.24
C TYR A 118 -9.18 23.24 3.61
N ASP A 119 -10.51 23.29 3.61
CA ASP A 119 -11.35 23.24 4.81
C ASP A 119 -11.35 21.85 5.49
N THR A 120 -10.94 20.81 4.76
CA THR A 120 -10.88 19.43 5.29
C THR A 120 -9.76 18.61 4.63
N ASP A 121 -9.44 17.45 5.21
CA ASP A 121 -8.59 16.44 4.57
C ASP A 121 -9.26 15.77 3.34
N ASN A 122 -10.50 16.15 2.99
CA ASN A 122 -11.11 15.68 1.73
C ASN A 122 -10.45 16.35 0.54
N GLU A 123 -9.61 15.59 -0.15
CA GLU A 123 -9.02 15.96 -1.44
C GLU A 123 -10.05 15.94 -2.60
N TRP A 124 -11.31 15.55 -2.30
CA TRP A 124 -12.41 15.40 -3.25
C TRP A 124 -13.44 16.54 -3.16
N VAL A 125 -13.01 17.77 -2.86
CA VAL A 125 -13.89 18.93 -3.08
C VAL A 125 -13.97 19.12 -4.60
N SER A 126 -15.05 18.61 -5.17
CA SER A 126 -15.52 18.98 -6.49
C SER A 126 -15.44 20.48 -6.61
N LYS A 127 -14.77 20.95 -7.67
CA LYS A 127 -15.04 22.27 -8.23
C LYS A 127 -16.55 22.31 -8.50
N GLU A 128 -17.33 22.80 -7.54
CA GLU A 128 -18.63 23.33 -7.85
C GLU A 128 -18.33 24.57 -8.69
N MET A 129 -18.63 24.41 -9.98
CA MET A 129 -18.51 25.42 -11.01
C MET A 129 -19.42 26.59 -10.62
N GLU A 130 -18.83 27.79 -10.53
CA GLU A 130 -19.58 29.05 -10.66
C GLU A 130 -20.37 29.08 -11.98
#